data_AF-A0A843DR09-F1
#
_entry.id   AF-A0A843DR09-F1
#
_cell.length_a   1.000
_cell.length_b   1.000
_cell.length_c   1.000
_cell.angle_alpha   90.00
_cell.angle_beta   90.00
_cell.angle_gamma   90.00
#
_symmetry.space_group_name_H-M   'P 1'
#
loop_
_entity.id
_entity.type
_entity.pdbx_description
1 polymer ?
#
loop_
_entity_poly.entity_id
_entity_poly.type
_entity_poly.pdbx_seq_one_letter_code
_entity_poly.pdbx_strand_id
1 'polypeptide(L)'
;MTIEEYTTKMGYLGFPSDEEYAKANLAYMMAGNLNKDEFCEDYRKHKDSIIIATLADAANSRDIAYRDKETKERQTAHALLREADEIREGGMDASADAIDKIAATLIGRKDCIKWKVRKGFTLSETDNEYITDNLR
;
A
#
# COMPACT_ATOMS: atom_id res chain seq x y z
N MET A 1 -8.07 13.17 9.73
CA MET A 1 -8.16 14.19 10.82
C MET A 1 -8.80 13.53 12.03
N THR A 2 -8.70 14.07 13.25
CA THR A 2 -9.45 13.52 14.40
C THR A 2 -10.90 13.99 14.39
N ILE A 3 -11.78 13.33 15.16
CA ILE A 3 -13.20 13.74 15.25
C ILE A 3 -13.34 15.11 15.95
N GLU A 4 -12.47 15.43 16.91
CA GLU A 4 -12.41 16.74 17.56
C GLU A 4 -11.98 17.85 16.58
N GLU A 5 -10.96 17.58 15.77
CA GLU A 5 -10.51 18.51 14.73
C GLU A 5 -11.62 18.75 13.70
N TYR A 6 -12.28 17.67 13.24
CA TYR A 6 -13.38 17.75 12.29
C TYR A 6 -14.55 18.55 12.86
N THR A 7 -15.00 18.24 14.08
CA THR A 7 -16.09 18.93 14.78
C THR A 7 -15.83 20.44 14.87
N THR A 8 -14.62 20.80 15.28
CA THR A 8 -14.20 22.21 15.41
C THR A 8 -14.18 22.92 14.06
N LYS A 9 -13.51 22.32 13.06
CA LYS A 9 -13.37 22.93 11.73
C LYS A 9 -14.70 23.00 10.96
N MET A 10 -15.62 22.08 11.22
CA MET A 10 -16.97 22.10 10.64
C MET A 10 -17.88 23.11 11.32
N GLY A 11 -17.57 23.54 12.55
CA GLY A 11 -18.36 24.49 13.32
C GLY A 11 -19.57 23.84 14.00
N TYR A 12 -19.48 22.56 14.34
CA TYR A 12 -20.55 21.86 15.03
C TYR A 12 -20.59 22.21 16.53
N LEU A 13 -21.79 22.32 17.09
CA LEU A 13 -22.01 22.58 18.52
C LEU A 13 -21.86 21.33 19.40
N GLY A 14 -21.74 20.15 18.77
CA GLY A 14 -21.52 18.86 19.41
C GLY A 14 -20.91 17.88 18.41
N PHE A 15 -20.52 16.69 18.88
CA PHE A 15 -19.90 15.70 17.99
C PHE A 15 -20.88 15.25 16.89
N PRO A 16 -20.41 15.15 15.63
CA PRO A 16 -21.20 14.53 14.58
C PRO A 16 -21.36 13.03 14.86
N SER A 17 -22.25 12.38 14.10
CA SER A 17 -22.33 10.91 14.17
C SER A 17 -21.03 10.28 13.68
N ASP A 18 -20.72 9.10 14.20
CA ASP A 18 -19.56 8.30 13.75
C ASP A 18 -19.62 8.04 12.24
N GLU A 19 -20.81 7.84 11.68
CA GLU A 19 -21.01 7.63 10.25
C GLU A 19 -20.67 8.87 9.42
N GLU A 20 -21.12 10.05 9.84
CA GLU A 20 -20.79 11.30 9.14
C GLU A 20 -19.29 11.55 9.18
N TYR A 21 -18.69 11.42 10.36
CA TYR A 21 -17.26 11.58 10.52
C TYR A 21 -16.47 10.56 9.69
N ALA A 22 -16.89 9.29 9.66
CA ALA A 22 -16.23 8.27 8.87
C ALA A 22 -16.26 8.60 7.37
N LYS A 23 -17.41 9.08 6.85
CA LYS A 23 -17.54 9.53 5.45
C LYS A 23 -16.64 10.72 5.15
N ALA A 24 -16.64 11.73 6.00
CA ALA A 24 -15.80 12.92 5.83
C ALA A 24 -14.31 12.58 5.89
N ASN A 25 -13.90 11.78 6.88
CA ASN A 25 -12.52 11.36 7.02
C ASN A 25 -12.06 10.49 5.85
N LEU A 26 -12.92 9.60 5.33
CA LEU A 26 -12.62 8.83 4.13
C LEU A 26 -12.40 9.76 2.93
N ALA A 27 -13.32 10.68 2.65
CA ALA A 27 -13.20 11.62 1.55
C ALA A 27 -11.92 12.47 1.67
N TYR A 28 -11.59 12.93 2.88
CA TYR A 28 -10.35 13.65 3.16
C TYR A 28 -9.10 12.83 2.85
N MET A 29 -9.03 11.58 3.33
CA MET A 29 -7.88 10.70 3.08
C MET A 29 -7.72 10.39 1.58
N MET A 30 -8.82 10.30 0.83
CA MET A 30 -8.79 10.08 -0.62
C MET A 30 -8.42 11.33 -1.42
N ALA A 31 -8.67 12.52 -0.89
CA ALA A 31 -8.30 13.79 -1.53
C ALA A 31 -6.78 14.05 -1.53
N GLY A 32 -5.99 13.25 -0.81
CA GLY A 32 -4.53 13.35 -0.77
C GLY A 32 -4.04 14.54 0.05
N ASN A 33 -3.19 15.38 -0.53
CA ASN A 33 -2.52 16.49 0.17
C ASN A 33 -3.38 17.76 0.31
N LEU A 34 -4.69 17.61 0.52
CA LEU A 34 -5.58 18.74 0.73
C LEU A 34 -5.44 19.29 2.17
N ASN A 35 -5.40 20.61 2.32
CA ASN A 35 -5.39 21.22 3.64
C ASN A 35 -6.68 20.91 4.40
N LYS A 36 -6.59 20.61 5.70
CA LYS A 36 -7.77 20.26 6.52
C LYS A 36 -8.83 21.37 6.56
N ASP A 37 -8.42 22.64 6.62
CA ASP A 37 -9.33 23.78 6.68
C ASP A 37 -10.03 23.99 5.33
N GLU A 38 -9.28 23.94 4.23
CA GLU A 38 -9.84 24.02 2.87
C GLU A 38 -10.83 22.88 2.61
N PHE A 39 -10.46 21.65 3.02
CA PHE A 39 -11.36 20.51 2.93
C PHE A 39 -12.65 20.75 3.73
N CYS A 40 -12.57 21.11 5.01
CA CYS A 40 -13.76 21.28 5.84
C CYS A 40 -14.63 22.45 5.33
N GLU A 41 -14.04 23.51 4.80
CA GLU A 41 -14.79 24.61 4.21
C GLU A 41 -15.59 24.18 2.98
N ASP A 42 -14.96 23.46 2.05
CA ASP A 42 -15.59 23.00 0.83
C ASP A 42 -16.57 21.84 1.09
N TYR A 43 -16.17 20.87 1.91
CA TYR A 43 -16.98 19.73 2.28
C TYR A 43 -18.28 20.17 2.95
N ARG A 44 -18.28 21.22 3.78
CA ARG A 44 -19.53 21.77 4.36
C ARG A 44 -20.54 22.19 3.28
N LYS A 45 -20.08 22.71 2.14
CA LYS A 45 -20.93 23.17 1.03
C LYS A 45 -21.49 22.00 0.22
N HIS A 46 -20.81 20.86 0.25
CA HIS A 46 -21.05 19.77 -0.69
C HIS A 46 -21.23 18.37 -0.07
N LYS A 47 -21.24 18.25 1.26
CA LYS A 47 -21.33 16.95 1.96
C LYS A 47 -22.57 16.13 1.58
N ASP A 48 -23.65 16.79 1.19
CA ASP A 48 -24.90 16.16 0.75
C ASP A 48 -24.93 15.88 -0.77
N SER A 49 -23.84 16.15 -1.49
CA SER A 49 -23.72 15.87 -2.92
C SER A 49 -23.61 14.37 -3.17
N ILE A 50 -24.63 13.82 -3.85
CA ILE A 50 -24.66 12.41 -4.28
C ILE A 50 -23.44 12.06 -5.15
N ILE A 51 -23.00 12.99 -6.00
CA ILE A 51 -21.84 12.77 -6.89
C ILE A 51 -20.56 12.62 -6.07
N ILE A 52 -20.34 13.49 -5.08
CA ILE A 52 -19.13 13.42 -4.24
C ILE A 52 -19.13 12.15 -3.41
N ALA A 53 -20.26 11.78 -2.80
CA ALA A 53 -20.38 10.54 -2.05
C ALA A 53 -20.06 9.32 -2.93
N THR A 54 -20.65 9.25 -4.12
CA THR A 54 -20.44 8.13 -5.07
C THR A 54 -18.99 8.03 -5.51
N LEU A 55 -18.32 9.16 -5.78
CA LEU A 55 -16.91 9.19 -6.18
C LEU A 55 -15.99 8.79 -5.03
N ALA A 56 -16.27 9.23 -3.80
CA ALA A 56 -15.51 8.83 -2.61
C ALA A 56 -15.61 7.31 -2.38
N ASP A 57 -16.81 6.74 -2.47
CA ASP A 57 -17.03 5.29 -2.32
C ASP A 57 -16.31 4.48 -3.41
N ALA A 58 -16.38 4.94 -4.66
CA ALA A 58 -15.69 4.30 -5.78
C ALA A 58 -14.17 4.37 -5.62
N ALA A 59 -13.64 5.51 -5.16
CA ALA A 59 -12.21 5.68 -4.91
C ALA A 59 -11.74 4.78 -3.77
N ASN A 60 -12.49 4.71 -2.67
CA ASN A 60 -12.20 3.82 -1.54
C ASN A 60 -12.22 2.34 -1.96
N SER A 61 -13.24 1.93 -2.72
CA SER A 61 -13.36 0.55 -3.22
C SER A 61 -12.17 0.16 -4.10
N ARG A 62 -11.69 1.10 -4.93
CA ARG A 62 -10.48 0.90 -5.73
C ARG A 62 -9.23 0.81 -4.86
N ASP A 63 -9.07 1.68 -3.87
CA ASP A 63 -7.92 1.64 -2.96
C ASP A 63 -7.84 0.32 -2.19
N ILE A 64 -8.98 -0.18 -1.68
CA ILE A 64 -9.06 -1.51 -1.06
C ILE A 64 -8.61 -2.60 -2.06
N ALA A 65 -9.14 -2.58 -3.29
CA ALA A 65 -8.77 -3.55 -4.32
C ALA A 65 -7.27 -3.48 -4.69
N TYR A 66 -6.69 -2.28 -4.74
CA TYR A 66 -5.25 -2.10 -4.98
C TYR A 66 -4.41 -2.67 -3.84
N ARG A 67 -4.77 -2.39 -2.58
CA ARG A 67 -4.07 -2.95 -1.40
C ARG A 67 -4.17 -4.46 -1.33
N ASP A 68 -5.32 -5.02 -1.65
CA ASP A 68 -5.53 -6.47 -1.73
C ASP A 68 -4.65 -7.09 -2.82
N LYS A 69 -4.58 -6.46 -4.00
CA LYS A 69 -3.71 -6.89 -5.09
C LYS A 69 -2.24 -6.85 -4.68
N GLU A 70 -1.78 -5.73 -4.10
CA GLU A 70 -0.40 -5.57 -3.64
C GLU A 70 -0.05 -6.62 -2.58
N THR A 71 -0.98 -6.91 -1.66
CA THR A 71 -0.82 -7.94 -0.65
C THR A 71 -0.67 -9.33 -1.28
N LYS A 72 -1.49 -9.65 -2.29
CA LYS A 72 -1.39 -10.92 -3.03
C LYS A 72 -0.08 -11.03 -3.80
N GLU A 73 0.30 -9.99 -4.54
CA GLU A 73 1.59 -9.96 -5.27
C GLU A 73 2.76 -10.19 -4.32
N ARG A 74 2.73 -9.57 -3.14
CA ARG A 74 3.75 -9.76 -2.10
C ARG A 74 3.77 -11.17 -1.52
N GLN A 75 2.61 -11.75 -1.23
CA GLN A 75 2.51 -13.13 -0.75
C GLN A 75 3.01 -14.13 -1.80
N THR A 76 2.62 -13.95 -3.07
CA THR A 76 3.08 -14.77 -4.19
C THR A 76 4.59 -14.64 -4.37
N ALA A 77 5.14 -13.44 -4.37
CA ALA A 77 6.58 -13.22 -4.46
C ALA A 77 7.34 -13.93 -3.33
N HIS A 78 6.89 -13.82 -2.08
CA HIS A 78 7.51 -14.51 -0.95
C HIS A 78 7.45 -16.04 -1.09
N ALA A 79 6.37 -16.59 -1.62
CA ALA A 79 6.27 -18.03 -1.88
C ALA A 79 7.26 -18.47 -2.96
N LEU A 80 7.34 -17.72 -4.07
CA LEU A 80 8.32 -17.96 -5.14
C LEU A 80 9.76 -17.87 -4.64
N LEU A 81 10.08 -16.90 -3.79
CA LEU A 81 11.43 -16.76 -3.22
C LEU A 81 11.80 -17.93 -2.29
N ARG A 82 10.83 -18.50 -1.57
CA ARG A 82 11.06 -19.71 -0.77
C ARG A 82 11.33 -20.92 -1.66
N GLU A 83 10.48 -21.13 -2.67
CA GLU A 83 10.65 -22.20 -3.65
C GLU A 83 12.00 -22.10 -4.36
N ALA A 84 12.42 -20.88 -4.73
CA ALA A 84 13.71 -20.64 -5.35
C ALA A 84 14.89 -21.02 -4.42
N ASP A 85 14.77 -20.77 -3.11
CA ASP A 85 15.80 -21.14 -2.14
C ASP A 85 15.89 -22.67 -1.99
N GLU A 86 14.75 -23.36 -1.87
CA GLU A 86 14.67 -24.83 -1.81
C GLU A 86 15.24 -25.50 -3.07
N ILE A 87 14.91 -24.98 -4.26
CA ILE A 87 15.47 -25.45 -5.55
C ILE A 87 16.98 -25.22 -5.61
N ARG A 88 17.46 -24.11 -5.05
CA ARG A 88 18.89 -23.80 -5.00
C ARG A 88 19.64 -24.77 -4.10
N GLU A 89 19.09 -25.11 -2.95
CA GLU A 89 19.63 -26.15 -2.06
C GLU A 89 19.71 -27.51 -2.77
N GLY A 90 18.79 -27.78 -3.69
CA GLY A 90 18.81 -28.94 -4.59
C GLY A 90 19.83 -28.87 -5.74
N GLY A 91 20.61 -27.79 -5.86
CA GLY A 91 21.66 -27.62 -6.88
C GLY A 91 21.15 -27.17 -8.25
N MET A 92 19.91 -26.68 -8.36
CA MET A 92 19.31 -26.25 -9.62
C MET A 92 19.30 -24.71 -9.77
N ASP A 93 20.49 -24.10 -9.72
CA ASP A 93 20.67 -22.64 -9.70
C ASP A 93 19.92 -21.90 -10.82
N ALA A 94 20.00 -22.38 -12.06
CA ALA A 94 19.34 -21.74 -13.20
C ALA A 94 17.81 -21.68 -13.05
N SER A 95 17.20 -22.71 -12.46
CA SER A 95 15.76 -22.75 -12.19
C SER A 95 15.40 -21.83 -11.03
N ALA A 96 16.19 -21.84 -9.96
CA ALA A 96 16.04 -20.92 -8.83
C ALA A 96 16.11 -19.46 -9.28
N ASP A 97 17.08 -19.10 -10.13
CA ASP A 97 17.25 -17.75 -10.67
C ASP A 97 16.07 -17.31 -11.54
N ALA A 98 15.46 -18.22 -12.31
CA ALA A 98 14.29 -17.91 -13.11
C ALA A 98 13.07 -17.56 -12.23
N ILE A 99 12.84 -18.34 -11.17
CA ILE A 99 11.74 -18.12 -10.22
C ILE A 99 11.95 -16.84 -9.41
N ASP A 100 13.18 -16.63 -8.96
CA ASP A 100 13.61 -15.40 -8.29
C ASP A 100 13.31 -14.17 -9.15
N LYS A 101 13.67 -14.19 -10.44
CA LYS A 101 13.39 -13.09 -11.37
C LYS A 101 11.90 -12.80 -11.46
N ILE A 102 11.05 -13.82 -11.48
CA ILE A 102 9.58 -13.64 -11.47
C ILE A 102 9.15 -12.93 -10.19
N ALA A 103 9.63 -13.36 -9.01
CA ALA A 103 9.32 -12.68 -7.75
C ALA A 103 9.74 -11.20 -7.77
N ALA A 104 10.91 -10.89 -8.34
CA ALA A 104 11.38 -9.52 -8.48
C ALA A 104 10.50 -8.66 -9.43
N THR A 105 9.80 -9.25 -10.40
CA THR A 105 8.81 -8.51 -11.21
C THR A 105 7.55 -8.14 -10.43
N LEU A 106 7.23 -8.86 -9.34
CA LEU A 106 6.03 -8.63 -8.54
C LEU A 106 6.23 -7.55 -7.46
N ILE A 107 7.37 -7.58 -6.76
CA ILE A 107 7.62 -6.67 -5.61
C ILE A 107 8.88 -5.82 -5.74
N GLY A 108 9.63 -5.97 -6.84
CA GLY A 108 10.90 -5.29 -7.03
C GLY A 108 12.07 -5.97 -6.32
N ARG A 109 13.25 -5.89 -6.95
CA ARG A 109 14.50 -6.52 -6.48
C ARG A 109 14.88 -6.13 -5.05
N LYS A 110 14.74 -4.85 -4.69
CA LYS A 110 15.06 -4.34 -3.35
C LYS A 110 14.27 -5.04 -2.25
N ASP A 111 12.98 -5.27 -2.44
CA ASP A 111 12.13 -5.88 -1.42
C ASP A 111 12.31 -7.39 -1.37
N CYS A 112 12.60 -8.05 -2.50
CA CYS A 112 13.06 -9.44 -2.52
C CYS A 112 14.31 -9.62 -1.63
N ILE A 113 15.34 -8.80 -1.83
CA ILE A 113 16.60 -8.87 -1.06
C ILE A 113 16.35 -8.67 0.43
N LYS A 114 15.63 -7.61 0.81
CA LYS A 114 15.30 -7.35 2.22
C LYS A 114 14.59 -8.53 2.86
N TRP A 115 13.67 -9.16 2.15
CA TRP A 115 12.93 -10.29 2.66
C TRP A 115 13.82 -11.53 2.82
N LYS A 116 14.64 -11.86 1.82
CA LYS A 116 15.62 -12.95 1.90
C LYS A 116 16.57 -12.80 3.09
N VAL A 117 17.15 -11.61 3.26
CA VAL A 117 18.02 -11.29 4.41
C VAL A 117 17.29 -11.52 5.73
N ARG A 118 16.04 -11.07 5.86
CA ARG A 118 15.22 -11.30 7.07
C ARG A 118 14.91 -12.77 7.33
N LYS A 119 14.89 -13.61 6.29
CA LYS A 119 14.62 -15.05 6.38
C LYS A 119 15.88 -15.90 6.47
N GLY A 120 17.05 -15.32 6.27
CA GLY A 120 18.33 -16.04 6.25
C GLY A 120 18.56 -16.84 4.98
N PHE A 121 17.89 -16.48 3.88
CA PHE A 121 18.01 -17.16 2.58
C PHE A 121 19.26 -16.71 1.83
N THR A 122 19.73 -17.57 0.92
CA THR A 122 20.94 -17.29 0.15
C THR A 122 20.70 -16.16 -0.85
N LEU A 123 21.61 -15.18 -0.87
CA LEU A 123 21.60 -14.11 -1.87
C LEU A 123 22.22 -14.61 -3.16
N SER A 124 21.52 -14.39 -4.28
CA SER A 124 22.04 -14.75 -5.61
C SER A 124 23.12 -13.76 -6.06
N GLU A 125 23.84 -14.08 -7.14
CA GLU A 125 24.77 -13.15 -7.78
C GLU A 125 24.09 -11.83 -8.14
N THR A 126 22.88 -11.90 -8.74
CA THR A 126 22.08 -10.71 -9.07
C THR A 126 21.69 -9.87 -7.85
N ASP A 127 21.46 -10.51 -6.70
CA ASP A 127 21.20 -9.76 -5.45
C ASP A 127 22.44 -9.00 -5.00
N ASN A 128 23.62 -9.63 -5.08
CA ASN A 128 24.90 -9.03 -4.69
C ASN A 128 25.30 -7.88 -5.63
N GLU A 129 25.10 -8.04 -6.94
CA GLU A 129 25.28 -6.98 -7.93
C GLU A 129 24.38 -5.78 -7.62
N TYR A 130 23.08 -6.03 -7.41
CA TYR A 130 22.13 -4.98 -7.07
C TYR A 130 22.52 -4.24 -5.79
N ILE A 131 22.94 -4.96 -4.74
CA ILE A 131 23.43 -4.35 -3.50
C ILE A 131 24.64 -3.47 -3.80
N THR A 132 25.64 -3.99 -4.50
CA THR A 132 26.89 -3.28 -4.80
C THR A 132 26.62 -1.99 -5.57
N ASP A 133 25.75 -2.03 -6.58
CA ASP A 133 25.41 -0.87 -7.41
C ASP A 133 24.61 0.21 -6.67
N ASN A 134 23.95 -0.16 -5.56
CA ASN A 134 23.05 0.72 -4.80
C ASN A 134 23.56 1.08 -3.40
N LEU A 135 24.69 0.54 -2.97
CA LEU A 135 25.42 0.98 -1.78
C LEU A 135 26.19 2.27 -2.14
N ARG A 136 25.55 3.42 -1.93
CA ARG A 136 26.19 4.74 -1.91
C ARG A 136 26.47 5.18 -0.49
#